data_AF-A0AAN7TCF0-F1
#
_entry.id   AF-A0AAN7TCF0-F1
#
_cell.length_a   1.000
_cell.length_b   1.000
_cell.length_c   1.000
_cell.angle_alpha   90.00
_cell.angle_beta   90.00
_cell.angle_gamma   90.00
#
_symmetry.space_group_name_H-M   'P 1'
#
loop_
_entity.id
_entity.type
_entity.pdbx_description
1 polymer ?
#
loop_
_entity_poly.entity_id
_entity_poly.type
_entity_poly.pdbx_seq_one_letter_code
_entity_poly.pdbx_strand_id
1 'polypeptide(L)'
;MGDRSYLEQARDNAGKNDRAEALQVCNNPCMTEAQKRSCLRAWRMIDRRPKHSTQSQELGEYLDRQNRLVADGIRQSQLQTSSNIALSFTTTRISPTTWVIQEDDAFREHPLIYVKLYPEIPVVVLCDTGTDAPTEENKKVVGASTHLRAYLENTPINSNTDRPLNPDKHPYLIMQTHCHYDHTGGMAQFLRGGTTVFLASGAGRDFIESDFARNGLYDDPNHPAPHYKITHWAGAFERLHWPQPFDGKTHVDEDGDECTPTLSNYQTLTCTDADNEDLDLGITIIHTAGHTPDELAWYDHAEMHLYVGDSFYLEGDEDMPIIFPDAGNLIEWVISIRKLAVFVRSENEKAAAAAALLPQPSHLEEGIEDEWQHVPARVKISCAHTTTGVDGAEILAALEKFTYDVVSGKVPVARSEGEGRCVRDLWKMTEKTTMRMSILAPRKLMEEARGFFRYRSEREDEASYSLFTRI
;
A
#
# COMPACT_ATOMS: atom_id res chain seq x y z
N MET A 1 3.02 51.64 28.60
CA MET A 1 3.58 50.45 27.94
C MET A 1 3.28 49.29 28.86
N GLY A 2 2.36 48.42 28.45
CA GLY A 2 1.55 47.58 29.34
C GLY A 2 2.27 46.40 29.96
N ASP A 3 1.87 46.09 31.19
CA ASP A 3 2.25 44.91 31.97
C ASP A 3 1.94 43.63 31.19
N ARG A 4 2.99 42.98 30.68
CA ARG A 4 2.94 41.57 30.33
C ARG A 4 3.04 40.76 31.62
N SER A 5 2.19 39.76 31.75
CA SER A 5 2.20 38.83 32.87
C SER A 5 3.55 38.09 32.91
N TYR A 6 4.21 38.05 34.08
CA TYR A 6 5.47 37.29 34.28
C TYR A 6 5.40 35.83 33.80
N LEU A 7 4.20 35.24 33.77
CA LEU A 7 3.97 33.88 33.27
C LEU A 7 4.09 33.76 31.75
N GLU A 8 3.76 34.82 31.00
CA GLU A 8 3.94 34.85 29.54
C GLU A 8 5.42 34.97 29.19
N GLN A 9 6.17 35.81 29.90
CA GLN A 9 7.61 35.97 29.70
C GLN A 9 8.39 34.68 30.07
N ALA A 10 7.95 33.96 31.11
CA ALA A 10 8.50 32.65 31.45
C ALA A 10 8.20 31.56 30.41
N ARG A 11 7.02 31.60 29.75
CA ARG A 11 6.68 30.69 28.64
C ARG A 11 7.53 30.95 27.40
N ASP A 12 7.73 32.21 27.04
CA ASP A 12 8.55 32.60 25.88
C ASP A 12 10.02 32.19 26.06
N ASN A 13 10.56 32.31 27.28
CA ASN A 13 11.94 31.92 27.58
C ASN A 13 12.12 30.40 27.68
N ALA A 14 11.09 29.65 28.08
CA ALA A 14 11.15 28.18 28.10
C ALA A 14 11.29 27.55 26.70
N GLY A 15 10.92 28.28 25.64
CA GLY A 15 11.15 27.85 24.25
C GLY A 15 12.60 27.94 23.76
N LYS A 16 13.50 28.59 24.52
CA LYS A 16 14.88 28.88 24.10
C LYS A 16 15.95 27.96 24.70
N ASN A 17 15.57 26.93 25.46
CA ASN A 17 16.47 25.91 26.03
C ASN A 17 17.65 26.43 26.88
N ASP A 18 17.60 27.65 27.42
CA ASP A 18 18.61 28.12 28.37
C ASP A 18 18.16 27.90 29.83
N ARG A 19 18.73 26.87 30.46
CA ARG A 19 18.44 26.47 31.84
C ARG A 19 18.85 27.54 32.86
N ALA A 20 19.89 28.34 32.56
CA ALA A 20 20.39 29.35 33.49
C ALA A 20 19.44 30.56 33.57
N GLU A 21 18.93 31.03 32.42
CA GLU A 21 17.98 32.14 32.37
C GLU A 21 16.62 31.78 32.99
N ALA A 22 16.12 30.56 32.75
CA ALA A 22 14.83 30.13 33.30
C ALA A 22 14.85 30.04 34.85
N LEU A 23 15.96 29.58 35.43
CA LEU A 23 16.15 29.55 36.89
C LEU A 23 16.28 30.96 37.47
N GLN A 24 16.84 31.91 36.72
CA GLN A 24 16.94 33.31 37.13
C GLN A 24 15.55 33.98 37.18
N VAL A 25 14.66 33.66 36.24
CA VAL A 25 13.26 34.15 36.24
C VAL A 25 12.47 33.61 37.43
N CYS A 26 12.57 32.31 37.74
CA CYS A 26 11.84 31.75 38.90
C CYS A 26 12.43 32.18 40.27
N ASN A 27 13.61 32.82 40.30
CA ASN A 27 14.25 33.37 41.51
C ASN A 27 14.02 34.88 41.69
N ASN A 28 13.10 35.48 40.93
CA ASN A 28 12.81 36.90 41.04
C ASN A 28 12.29 37.25 42.47
N PRO A 29 12.91 38.22 43.17
CA PRO A 29 12.53 38.59 44.55
C PRO A 29 11.12 39.17 44.67
N CYS A 30 10.51 39.61 43.56
CA CYS A 30 9.14 40.11 43.52
C CYS A 30 8.07 39.00 43.40
N MET A 31 8.46 37.74 43.18
CA MET A 31 7.51 36.62 43.12
C MET A 31 7.19 36.09 44.52
N THR A 32 5.91 35.84 44.76
CA THR A 32 5.47 35.11 45.97
C THR A 32 5.90 33.65 45.91
N GLU A 33 6.06 33.01 47.06
CA GLU A 33 6.44 31.59 47.15
C GLU A 33 5.45 30.62 46.45
N ALA A 34 4.19 31.03 46.28
CA ALA A 34 3.21 30.28 45.50
C ALA A 34 3.52 30.38 43.98
N GLN A 35 3.87 31.56 43.49
CA GLN A 35 4.22 31.79 42.09
C GLN A 35 5.55 31.11 41.72
N LYS A 36 6.56 31.14 42.60
CA LYS A 36 7.82 30.39 42.40
C LYS A 36 7.58 28.89 42.29
N ARG A 37 6.73 28.33 43.17
CA ARG A 37 6.33 26.91 43.12
C ARG A 37 5.53 26.55 41.87
N SER A 38 4.76 27.48 41.31
CA SER A 38 4.04 27.29 40.05
C SER A 38 4.99 27.34 38.83
N CYS A 39 5.92 28.30 38.82
CA CYS A 39 6.98 28.44 37.81
C CYS A 39 7.85 27.18 37.71
N LEU A 40 8.32 26.68 38.86
CA LEU A 40 9.12 25.45 38.94
C LEU A 40 8.33 24.20 38.54
N ARG A 41 7.02 24.14 38.81
CA ARG A 41 6.16 23.03 38.37
C ARG A 41 5.94 23.02 36.87
N ALA A 42 5.67 24.18 36.26
CA ALA A 42 5.56 24.32 34.81
C ALA A 42 6.87 23.92 34.11
N TRP A 43 8.01 24.33 34.64
CA TRP A 43 9.31 23.95 34.11
C TRP A 43 9.60 22.45 34.21
N ARG A 44 9.29 21.81 35.36
CA ARG A 44 9.41 20.35 35.52
C ARG A 44 8.53 19.54 34.56
N MET A 45 7.45 20.12 34.04
CA MET A 45 6.63 19.49 33.00
C MET A 45 7.24 19.63 31.59
N ILE A 46 8.03 20.69 31.35
CA ILE A 46 8.75 20.92 30.09
C ILE A 46 10.03 20.08 30.03
N ASP A 47 10.77 19.99 31.15
CA ASP A 47 11.99 19.17 31.31
C ASP A 47 11.71 17.65 31.29
N ARG A 48 10.43 17.26 31.43
CA ARG A 48 9.95 15.88 31.31
C ARG A 48 9.42 15.51 29.93
N ARG A 49 9.42 16.43 28.95
CA ARG A 49 9.22 16.00 27.56
C ARG A 49 10.41 15.12 27.19
N PRO A 50 10.20 13.91 26.66
CA PRO A 50 11.31 13.09 26.18
C PRO A 50 12.09 13.94 25.19
N LYS A 51 13.36 14.20 25.46
CA LYS A 51 14.28 14.55 24.38
C LYS A 51 14.12 13.42 23.38
N HIS A 52 13.77 13.74 22.13
CA HIS A 52 13.73 12.77 21.04
C HIS A 52 14.92 11.83 21.22
N SER A 53 14.62 10.59 21.57
CA SER A 53 15.65 9.63 21.94
C SER A 53 16.53 9.42 20.70
N THR A 54 17.82 9.21 20.92
CA THR A 54 18.74 8.71 19.90
C THR A 54 18.13 7.51 19.16
N GLN A 55 17.29 6.72 19.84
CA GLN A 55 16.47 5.64 19.29
C GLN A 55 15.58 6.01 18.09
N SER A 56 14.98 7.21 18.05
CA SER A 56 14.16 7.63 16.90
C SER A 56 15.02 7.98 15.69
N GLN A 57 16.23 8.50 15.93
CA GLN A 57 17.20 8.82 14.90
C GLN A 57 17.90 7.55 14.40
N GLU A 58 18.25 6.65 15.31
CA GLU A 58 18.79 5.32 15.04
C GLU A 58 17.79 4.44 14.29
N LEU A 59 16.49 4.52 14.61
CA LEU A 59 15.44 3.81 13.88
C LEU A 59 15.29 4.37 12.45
N GLY A 60 15.32 5.70 12.29
CA GLY A 60 15.33 6.34 10.96
C GLY A 60 16.55 5.93 10.12
N GLU A 61 17.75 5.93 10.72
CA GLU A 61 18.98 5.49 10.07
C GLU A 61 18.98 3.98 9.76
N TYR A 62 18.35 3.16 10.61
CA TYR A 62 18.17 1.74 10.41
C TYR A 62 17.21 1.46 9.24
N LEU A 63 16.06 2.13 9.19
CA LEU A 63 15.10 1.99 8.10
C LEU A 63 15.71 2.48 6.77
N ASP A 64 16.43 3.60 6.77
CA ASP A 64 17.19 4.06 5.61
C ASP A 64 18.27 3.05 5.17
N ARG A 65 18.88 2.34 6.11
CA ARG A 65 19.84 1.26 5.80
C ARG A 65 19.14 0.04 5.21
N GLN A 66 17.99 -0.37 5.74
CA GLN A 66 17.22 -1.49 5.19
C GLN A 66 16.71 -1.18 3.78
N ASN A 67 16.15 0.02 3.57
CA ASN A 67 15.70 0.46 2.25
C ASN A 67 16.84 0.53 1.24
N ARG A 68 18.02 1.04 1.65
CA ARG A 68 19.23 1.01 0.80
C ARG A 68 19.72 -0.39 0.50
N LEU A 69 19.69 -1.31 1.46
CA LEU A 69 20.12 -2.70 1.22
C LEU A 69 19.18 -3.44 0.27
N VAL A 70 17.87 -3.17 0.33
CA VAL A 70 16.90 -3.69 -0.63
C VAL A 70 17.15 -3.08 -2.03
N ALA A 71 17.30 -1.76 -2.12
CA ALA A 71 17.60 -1.06 -3.38
C ALA A 71 18.96 -1.49 -3.99
N ASP A 72 19.99 -1.63 -3.16
CA ASP A 72 21.32 -2.11 -3.58
C ASP A 72 21.28 -3.60 -3.95
N GLY A 73 20.45 -4.41 -3.29
CA GLY A 73 20.19 -5.79 -3.67
C GLY A 73 19.54 -5.89 -5.06
N ILE A 74 18.55 -5.03 -5.33
CA ILE A 74 17.93 -4.89 -6.66
C ILE A 74 19.01 -4.51 -7.69
N ARG A 75 19.85 -3.52 -7.38
CA ARG A 75 20.91 -3.04 -8.29
C ARG A 75 22.05 -4.03 -8.50
N GLN A 76 22.43 -4.79 -7.48
CA GLN A 76 23.46 -5.83 -7.59
C GLN A 76 22.94 -7.07 -8.33
N SER A 77 21.66 -7.41 -8.18
CA SER A 77 21.02 -8.47 -8.98
C SER A 77 21.05 -8.16 -10.48
N GLN A 78 20.95 -6.88 -10.86
CA GLN A 78 21.08 -6.41 -12.24
C GLN A 78 22.51 -6.52 -12.81
N LEU A 79 23.54 -6.65 -11.97
CA LEU A 79 24.95 -6.61 -12.39
C LEU A 79 25.64 -7.98 -12.43
N GLN A 80 24.99 -9.06 -11.96
CA GLN A 80 25.69 -10.33 -11.67
C GLN A 80 25.30 -11.59 -12.47
N THR A 81 24.56 -11.50 -13.59
CA THR A 81 24.39 -12.68 -14.47
C THR A 81 25.09 -12.52 -15.82
N SER A 82 26.03 -13.43 -16.06
CA SER A 82 26.74 -13.56 -17.33
C SER A 82 25.76 -14.15 -18.34
N SER A 83 25.61 -13.46 -19.48
CA SER A 83 24.48 -13.53 -20.43
C SER A 83 23.22 -12.79 -19.96
N ASN A 84 23.27 -11.45 -20.00
CA ASN A 84 22.13 -10.55 -19.85
C ASN A 84 21.09 -10.83 -20.94
N ILE A 85 20.25 -11.83 -20.74
CA ILE A 85 18.95 -11.88 -21.41
C ILE A 85 18.18 -10.72 -20.81
N ALA A 86 17.92 -9.66 -21.58
CA ALA A 86 17.04 -8.61 -21.10
C ALA A 86 15.67 -9.25 -20.89
N LEU A 87 15.11 -9.06 -19.69
CA LEU A 87 13.81 -9.57 -19.31
C LEU A 87 12.91 -8.37 -19.11
N SER A 88 11.66 -8.47 -19.57
CA SER A 88 10.61 -7.50 -19.27
C SER A 88 10.24 -7.44 -17.78
N PHE A 89 10.84 -8.31 -16.95
CA PHE A 89 10.46 -8.49 -15.56
C PHE A 89 11.69 -8.61 -14.68
N THR A 90 11.68 -7.90 -13.55
CA THR A 90 12.63 -8.10 -12.45
C THR A 90 11.88 -8.59 -11.22
N THR A 91 12.46 -9.54 -10.47
CA THR A 91 11.76 -10.20 -9.36
C THR A 91 12.57 -10.14 -8.07
N THR A 92 11.96 -9.64 -7.01
CA THR A 92 12.53 -9.62 -5.66
C THR A 92 11.60 -10.35 -4.70
N ARG A 93 12.17 -11.17 -3.81
CA ARG A 93 11.41 -11.79 -2.73
C ARG A 93 11.25 -10.79 -1.59
N ILE A 94 10.01 -10.51 -1.18
CA ILE A 94 9.71 -9.53 -0.11
C ILE A 94 9.34 -10.18 1.22
N SER A 95 9.02 -11.47 1.20
CA SER A 95 8.68 -12.27 2.39
C SER A 95 8.95 -13.77 2.13
N PRO A 96 8.75 -14.66 3.13
CA PRO A 96 8.92 -16.09 2.94
C PRO A 96 8.00 -16.69 1.88
N THR A 97 6.83 -16.11 1.58
CA THR A 97 5.93 -16.68 0.57
C THR A 97 5.54 -15.73 -0.55
N THR A 98 6.04 -14.49 -0.54
CA THR A 98 5.66 -13.47 -1.51
C THR A 98 6.85 -12.84 -2.24
N TRP A 99 6.68 -12.66 -3.53
CA TRP A 99 7.59 -11.98 -4.44
C TRP A 99 6.89 -10.76 -5.05
N VAL A 100 7.68 -9.72 -5.31
CA VAL A 100 7.28 -8.59 -6.16
C VAL A 100 8.00 -8.71 -7.49
N ILE A 101 7.24 -8.51 -8.57
CA ILE A 101 7.72 -8.47 -9.94
C ILE A 101 7.48 -7.05 -10.45
N GLN A 102 8.53 -6.37 -10.90
CA GLN A 102 8.41 -5.10 -11.58
C GLN A 102 8.52 -5.31 -13.09
N GLU A 103 7.54 -4.83 -13.84
CA GLU A 103 7.57 -4.85 -15.31
C GLU A 103 8.38 -3.66 -15.86
N ASP A 104 9.20 -3.91 -16.88
CA ASP A 104 9.79 -2.89 -17.75
C ASP A 104 8.94 -2.79 -19.02
N ASP A 105 7.93 -1.92 -18.94
CA ASP A 105 6.91 -1.72 -19.95
C ASP A 105 7.22 -0.52 -20.88
N ALA A 106 6.49 -0.45 -21.98
CA ALA A 106 6.64 0.57 -23.02
C ALA A 106 6.10 1.96 -22.60
N PHE A 107 5.26 2.03 -21.57
CA PHE A 107 4.66 3.25 -21.05
C PHE A 107 5.49 3.90 -19.93
N ARG A 108 6.46 3.16 -19.36
CA ARG A 108 7.28 3.58 -18.22
C ARG A 108 6.47 3.75 -16.93
N GLU A 109 5.39 2.98 -16.79
CA GLU A 109 4.59 2.97 -15.55
C GLU A 109 5.24 2.07 -14.48
N HIS A 110 6.03 1.09 -14.90
CA HIS A 110 6.77 0.20 -14.04
C HIS A 110 5.91 -0.50 -12.97
N PRO A 111 4.77 -1.13 -13.34
CA PRO A 111 3.84 -1.69 -12.37
C PRO A 111 4.49 -2.83 -11.56
N LEU A 112 4.10 -2.89 -10.29
CA LEU A 112 4.50 -3.89 -9.33
C LEU A 112 3.39 -4.95 -9.19
N ILE A 113 3.73 -6.17 -9.59
CA ILE A 113 2.88 -7.35 -9.55
C ILE A 113 3.31 -8.21 -8.36
N TYR A 114 2.37 -8.73 -7.57
CA TYR A 114 2.70 -9.57 -6.42
C TYR A 114 2.32 -11.02 -6.64
N VAL A 115 3.24 -11.93 -6.32
CA VAL A 115 3.04 -13.37 -6.43
C VAL A 115 3.19 -13.99 -5.04
N LYS A 116 2.14 -14.62 -4.54
CA LYS A 116 2.16 -15.41 -3.30
C LYS A 116 2.03 -16.89 -3.61
N LEU A 117 2.94 -17.69 -3.04
CA LEU A 117 2.98 -19.14 -3.18
C LEU A 117 2.68 -19.81 -1.85
N TYR A 118 1.80 -20.81 -1.85
CA TYR A 118 1.54 -21.62 -0.66
C TYR A 118 2.33 -22.93 -0.74
N PRO A 119 3.04 -23.34 0.33
CA PRO A 119 3.75 -24.61 0.33
C PRO A 119 2.84 -25.83 0.19
N GLU A 120 1.61 -25.74 0.71
CA GLU A 120 0.68 -26.88 0.83
C GLU A 120 -0.60 -26.69 0.02
N ILE A 121 -0.90 -25.48 -0.46
CA ILE A 121 -2.10 -25.18 -1.25
C ILE A 121 -1.67 -25.05 -2.71
N PRO A 122 -2.18 -25.90 -3.63
CA PRO A 122 -1.74 -25.92 -5.03
C PRO A 122 -2.39 -24.78 -5.84
N VAL A 123 -2.14 -23.53 -5.43
CA VAL A 123 -2.63 -22.31 -6.09
C VAL A 123 -1.54 -21.24 -6.06
N VAL A 124 -1.42 -20.51 -7.15
CA VAL A 124 -0.63 -19.27 -7.20
C VAL A 124 -1.59 -18.10 -7.05
N VAL A 125 -1.41 -17.32 -5.98
CA VAL A 125 -2.14 -16.06 -5.81
C VAL A 125 -1.33 -14.96 -6.48
N LEU A 126 -1.96 -14.28 -7.42
CA LEU A 126 -1.37 -13.18 -8.18
C LEU A 126 -2.17 -11.91 -7.91
N CYS A 127 -1.48 -10.79 -7.66
CA CYS A 127 -2.07 -9.47 -7.60
C CYS A 127 -1.66 -8.71 -8.85
N ASP A 128 -2.65 -8.39 -9.68
CA ASP A 128 -2.50 -7.72 -10.98
C ASP A 128 -1.64 -8.50 -11.99
N THR A 129 -1.55 -8.00 -13.22
CA THR A 129 -0.90 -8.70 -14.34
C THR A 129 0.07 -7.85 -15.15
N GLY A 130 0.23 -6.57 -14.77
CA GLY A 130 1.00 -5.62 -15.56
C GLY A 130 0.26 -5.16 -16.81
N THR A 131 1.01 -4.48 -17.66
CA THR A 131 0.58 -3.94 -18.94
C THR A 131 0.59 -4.98 -20.07
N ASP A 132 1.44 -6.02 -20.00
CA ASP A 132 1.75 -6.91 -21.14
C ASP A 132 2.23 -6.13 -22.37
N ALA A 133 2.87 -4.98 -22.14
CA ALA A 133 3.36 -4.07 -23.17
C ALA A 133 4.89 -3.94 -23.06
N PRO A 134 5.67 -4.98 -23.44
CA PRO A 134 7.13 -4.93 -23.32
C PRO A 134 7.74 -3.79 -24.16
N THR A 135 8.87 -3.24 -23.70
CA THR A 135 9.66 -2.27 -24.50
C THR A 135 10.11 -2.86 -25.85
N GLU A 136 10.38 -1.98 -26.82
CA GLU A 136 10.89 -2.38 -28.14
C GLU A 136 12.25 -3.10 -28.07
N GLU A 137 13.05 -2.78 -27.07
CA GLU A 137 14.30 -3.47 -26.76
C GLU A 137 14.03 -4.90 -26.30
N ASN A 138 13.10 -5.09 -25.34
CA ASN A 138 12.76 -6.41 -24.81
C ASN A 138 12.11 -7.31 -25.87
N LYS A 139 11.29 -6.76 -26.78
CA LYS A 139 10.71 -7.50 -27.92
C LYS A 139 11.76 -8.10 -28.87
N LYS A 140 12.95 -7.50 -28.97
CA LYS A 140 14.01 -7.94 -29.90
C LYS A 140 14.88 -9.06 -29.31
N VAL A 141 14.80 -9.31 -28.01
CA VAL A 141 15.63 -10.30 -27.34
C VAL A 141 15.05 -11.69 -27.57
N VAL A 142 15.77 -12.51 -28.34
CA VAL A 142 15.37 -13.90 -28.61
C VAL A 142 15.34 -14.69 -27.32
N GLY A 143 14.18 -15.25 -26.98
CA GLY A 143 13.97 -16.05 -25.77
C GLY A 143 13.65 -15.23 -24.52
N ALA A 144 13.51 -13.91 -24.61
CA ALA A 144 12.98 -13.11 -23.51
C ALA A 144 11.52 -13.50 -23.23
N SER A 145 11.20 -13.67 -21.95
CA SER A 145 9.80 -13.78 -21.52
C SER A 145 9.20 -12.38 -21.48
N THR A 146 8.44 -12.03 -22.52
CA THR A 146 7.70 -10.77 -22.61
C THR A 146 6.30 -10.85 -22.01
N HIS A 147 5.84 -12.06 -21.68
CA HIS A 147 4.53 -12.34 -21.13
C HIS A 147 4.68 -12.85 -19.70
N LEU A 148 3.97 -12.24 -18.75
CA LEU A 148 4.08 -12.56 -17.32
C LEU A 148 3.84 -14.05 -17.03
N ARG A 149 2.84 -14.70 -17.64
CA ARG A 149 2.59 -16.12 -17.41
C ARG A 149 3.77 -16.99 -17.86
N ALA A 150 4.32 -16.70 -19.04
CA ALA A 150 5.49 -17.42 -19.53
C ALA A 150 6.71 -17.22 -18.61
N TYR A 151 6.85 -16.00 -18.06
CA TYR A 151 7.85 -15.66 -17.07
C TYR A 151 7.69 -16.52 -15.80
N LEU A 152 6.50 -16.53 -15.19
CA LEU A 152 6.19 -17.28 -13.98
C LEU A 152 6.40 -18.80 -14.13
N GLU A 153 6.00 -19.37 -15.26
CA GLU A 153 6.03 -20.82 -15.49
C GLU A 153 7.41 -21.34 -15.93
N ASN A 154 8.23 -20.51 -16.61
CA ASN A 154 9.42 -21.01 -17.32
C ASN A 154 10.72 -20.28 -16.97
N THR A 155 10.68 -19.10 -16.36
CA THR A 155 11.91 -18.33 -16.12
C THR A 155 12.52 -18.66 -14.76
N PRO A 156 13.79 -19.12 -14.70
CA PRO A 156 14.53 -19.24 -13.44
C PRO A 156 14.60 -17.92 -12.69
N ILE A 157 14.21 -17.91 -11.42
CA ILE A 157 14.24 -16.70 -10.59
C ILE A 157 15.24 -16.93 -9.45
N ASN A 158 16.27 -16.08 -9.39
CA ASN A 158 17.37 -16.23 -8.42
C ASN A 158 16.87 -16.22 -6.97
N SER A 159 15.95 -15.32 -6.66
CA SER A 159 15.31 -15.23 -5.34
C SER A 159 14.35 -16.39 -5.02
N ASN A 160 14.20 -17.35 -5.95
CA ASN A 160 13.47 -18.61 -5.81
C ASN A 160 14.35 -19.82 -6.16
N THR A 161 15.63 -19.81 -5.73
CA THR A 161 16.57 -20.92 -5.92
C THR A 161 16.79 -21.31 -7.39
N ASP A 162 16.80 -20.30 -8.28
CA ASP A 162 16.89 -20.47 -9.73
C ASP A 162 15.79 -21.38 -10.32
N ARG A 163 14.62 -21.45 -9.67
CA ARG A 163 13.42 -22.13 -10.18
C ARG A 163 12.38 -21.09 -10.62
N PRO A 164 11.55 -21.41 -11.63
CA PRO A 164 10.33 -20.64 -11.89
C PRO A 164 9.43 -20.57 -10.66
N LEU A 165 8.57 -19.56 -10.58
CA LEU A 165 7.62 -19.41 -9.48
C LEU A 165 6.44 -20.39 -9.59
N ASN A 166 6.07 -20.81 -10.80
CA ASN A 166 5.00 -21.79 -11.03
C ASN A 166 5.40 -22.90 -12.03
N PRO A 167 6.45 -23.69 -11.74
CA PRO A 167 6.97 -24.70 -12.68
C PRO A 167 5.98 -25.84 -12.93
N ASP A 168 5.14 -26.13 -11.92
CA ASP A 168 4.15 -27.20 -11.95
C ASP A 168 2.78 -26.76 -12.51
N LYS A 169 2.68 -25.49 -12.92
CA LYS A 169 1.49 -24.89 -13.54
C LYS A 169 0.24 -25.05 -12.69
N HIS A 170 0.38 -24.79 -11.39
CA HIS A 170 -0.75 -24.69 -10.49
C HIS A 170 -1.76 -23.64 -11.00
N PRO A 171 -3.06 -23.84 -10.73
CA PRO A 171 -4.10 -22.83 -10.96
C PRO A 171 -3.74 -21.45 -10.41
N TYR A 172 -4.30 -20.42 -11.04
CA TYR A 172 -4.11 -19.04 -10.63
C TYR A 172 -5.39 -18.50 -9.96
N LEU A 173 -5.21 -17.79 -8.85
CA LEU A 173 -6.18 -16.83 -8.32
C LEU A 173 -5.61 -15.44 -8.56
N ILE A 174 -6.15 -14.71 -9.53
CA ILE A 174 -5.68 -13.38 -9.90
C ILE A 174 -6.63 -12.34 -9.30
N MET A 175 -6.12 -11.57 -8.35
CA MET A 175 -6.80 -10.44 -7.75
C MET A 175 -6.46 -9.19 -8.56
N GLN A 176 -7.49 -8.56 -9.11
CA GLN A 176 -7.40 -7.26 -9.77
C GLN A 176 -7.65 -6.17 -8.73
N THR A 177 -6.65 -5.33 -8.49
CA THR A 177 -6.80 -4.19 -7.57
C THR A 177 -7.76 -3.16 -8.13
N HIS A 178 -7.67 -2.86 -9.43
CA HIS A 178 -8.65 -2.08 -10.19
C HIS A 178 -8.46 -2.26 -11.70
N CYS A 179 -9.30 -1.62 -12.52
CA CYS A 179 -9.41 -1.90 -13.96
C CYS A 179 -8.43 -1.23 -14.91
N HIS A 180 -7.49 -0.39 -14.45
CA HIS A 180 -6.53 0.24 -15.35
C HIS A 180 -5.61 -0.77 -16.07
N TYR A 181 -5.11 -0.35 -17.22
CA TYR A 181 -4.40 -1.22 -18.17
C TYR A 181 -3.10 -1.81 -17.62
N ASP A 182 -2.44 -1.09 -16.73
CA ASP A 182 -1.21 -1.48 -16.04
C ASP A 182 -1.43 -2.54 -14.95
N HIS A 183 -2.68 -2.84 -14.62
CA HIS A 183 -3.05 -3.93 -13.73
C HIS A 183 -3.66 -5.11 -14.47
N THR A 184 -4.31 -4.86 -15.61
CA THR A 184 -5.16 -5.84 -16.29
C THR A 184 -4.70 -6.23 -17.69
N GLY A 185 -3.72 -5.54 -18.28
CA GLY A 185 -3.23 -5.78 -19.63
C GLY A 185 -2.80 -7.23 -19.88
N GLY A 186 -2.17 -7.85 -18.88
CA GLY A 186 -1.75 -9.25 -18.92
C GLY A 186 -2.81 -10.29 -18.56
N MET A 187 -4.11 -9.97 -18.48
CA MET A 187 -5.14 -10.96 -18.07
C MET A 187 -5.35 -12.08 -19.11
N ALA A 188 -5.34 -11.75 -20.40
CA ALA A 188 -5.74 -12.68 -21.47
C ALA A 188 -4.86 -13.95 -21.56
N GLN A 189 -3.56 -13.85 -21.25
CA GLN A 189 -2.64 -14.99 -21.20
C GLN A 189 -3.02 -16.04 -20.13
N PHE A 190 -3.80 -15.65 -19.11
CA PHE A 190 -4.23 -16.56 -18.04
C PHE A 190 -5.54 -17.31 -18.35
N LEU A 191 -6.21 -16.99 -19.46
CA LEU A 191 -7.37 -17.77 -19.93
C LEU A 191 -6.98 -19.18 -20.38
N ARG A 192 -5.73 -19.34 -20.85
CA ARG A 192 -5.24 -20.64 -21.32
C ARG A 192 -5.32 -21.68 -20.19
N GLY A 193 -6.00 -22.79 -20.46
CA GLY A 193 -6.19 -23.87 -19.49
C GLY A 193 -7.52 -23.81 -18.73
N GLY A 194 -8.22 -22.67 -18.71
CA GLY A 194 -9.56 -22.57 -18.12
C GLY A 194 -9.64 -22.78 -16.60
N THR A 195 -8.51 -22.67 -15.90
CA THR A 195 -8.40 -22.90 -14.44
C THR A 195 -7.96 -21.64 -13.68
N THR A 196 -8.29 -20.47 -14.20
CA THR A 196 -7.94 -19.21 -13.53
C THR A 196 -9.19 -18.61 -12.92
N VAL A 197 -9.08 -18.24 -11.64
CA VAL A 197 -10.09 -17.43 -10.95
C VAL A 197 -9.65 -15.98 -11.07
N PHE A 198 -10.47 -15.15 -11.71
CA PHE A 198 -10.32 -13.70 -11.76
C PHE A 198 -11.21 -13.07 -10.70
N LEU A 199 -10.60 -12.39 -9.73
CA LEU A 199 -11.25 -11.74 -8.59
C LEU A 199 -11.17 -10.22 -8.76
N ALA A 200 -12.31 -9.54 -8.59
CA ALA A 200 -12.36 -8.08 -8.48
C ALA A 200 -13.34 -7.65 -7.37
N SER A 201 -13.36 -6.35 -7.04
CA SER A 201 -14.24 -5.81 -6.01
C SER A 201 -15.70 -5.88 -6.46
N GLY A 202 -16.56 -6.55 -5.67
CA GLY A 202 -18.00 -6.56 -5.94
C GLY A 202 -18.65 -5.18 -5.86
N ALA A 203 -18.07 -4.25 -5.10
CA ALA A 203 -18.53 -2.86 -5.04
C ALA A 203 -18.21 -2.06 -6.32
N GLY A 204 -17.20 -2.52 -7.08
CA GLY A 204 -16.75 -1.93 -8.35
C GLY A 204 -17.41 -2.52 -9.58
N ARG A 205 -18.31 -3.50 -9.42
CA ARG A 205 -18.85 -4.29 -10.52
C ARG A 205 -19.48 -3.44 -11.62
N ASP A 206 -20.41 -2.56 -11.24
CA ASP A 206 -21.12 -1.71 -12.20
C ASP A 206 -20.16 -0.78 -12.95
N PHE A 207 -19.11 -0.30 -12.28
CA PHE A 207 -18.08 0.52 -12.92
C PHE A 207 -17.33 -0.27 -13.98
N ILE A 208 -16.83 -1.46 -13.66
CA ILE A 208 -16.13 -2.33 -14.61
C ILE A 208 -17.03 -2.76 -15.77
N GLU A 209 -18.23 -3.28 -15.46
CA GLU A 209 -19.14 -3.84 -16.48
C GLU A 209 -19.77 -2.76 -17.38
N SER A 210 -19.80 -1.49 -16.96
CA SER A 210 -20.42 -0.42 -17.76
C SER A 210 -19.65 -0.05 -19.03
N ASP A 211 -18.32 0.03 -18.94
CA ASP A 211 -17.44 0.41 -20.06
C ASP A 211 -15.97 0.08 -19.70
N PHE A 212 -15.62 -1.21 -19.66
CA PHE A 212 -14.29 -1.66 -19.25
C PHE A 212 -13.15 -1.03 -20.05
N ALA A 213 -13.31 -0.88 -21.38
CA ALA A 213 -12.27 -0.31 -22.21
C ALA A 213 -11.96 1.14 -21.81
N ARG A 214 -13.01 1.97 -21.66
CA ARG A 214 -12.83 3.36 -21.24
C ARG A 214 -12.36 3.49 -19.78
N ASN A 215 -12.98 2.75 -18.88
CA ASN A 215 -12.70 2.84 -17.45
C ASN A 215 -11.31 2.28 -17.11
N GLY A 216 -10.85 1.28 -17.87
CA GLY A 216 -9.50 0.74 -17.80
C GLY A 216 -8.44 1.52 -18.58
N LEU A 217 -8.80 2.68 -19.15
CA LEU A 217 -7.90 3.56 -19.91
C LEU A 217 -7.28 2.91 -21.17
N TYR A 218 -8.01 1.98 -21.80
CA TYR A 218 -7.64 1.37 -23.09
C TYR A 218 -8.04 2.24 -24.28
N ASP A 219 -7.63 3.51 -24.26
CA ASP A 219 -7.93 4.49 -25.31
C ASP A 219 -6.96 4.40 -26.51
N ASP A 220 -5.80 3.74 -26.34
CA ASP A 220 -4.84 3.54 -27.42
C ASP A 220 -5.30 2.40 -28.35
N PRO A 221 -5.51 2.66 -29.65
CA PRO A 221 -5.89 1.60 -30.61
C PRO A 221 -4.85 0.49 -30.76
N ASN A 222 -3.60 0.71 -30.35
CA ASN A 222 -2.53 -0.30 -30.37
C ASN A 222 -2.49 -1.13 -29.08
N HIS A 223 -3.26 -0.76 -28.07
CA HIS A 223 -3.35 -1.45 -26.79
C HIS A 223 -4.82 -1.70 -26.44
N PRO A 224 -5.48 -2.66 -27.12
CA PRO A 224 -6.90 -2.93 -26.90
C PRO A 224 -7.13 -3.58 -25.53
N ALA A 225 -8.30 -3.30 -24.94
CA ALA A 225 -8.73 -3.94 -23.70
C ALA A 225 -8.71 -5.47 -23.83
N PRO A 226 -8.10 -6.20 -22.87
CA PRO A 226 -8.08 -7.64 -22.89
C PRO A 226 -9.48 -8.19 -22.66
N HIS A 227 -9.81 -9.27 -23.36
CA HIS A 227 -11.10 -9.94 -23.21
C HIS A 227 -11.00 -11.03 -22.15
N TYR A 228 -11.58 -10.82 -20.97
CA TYR A 228 -11.69 -11.81 -19.90
C TYR A 228 -12.96 -11.55 -19.09
N LYS A 229 -13.29 -12.47 -18.17
CA LYS A 229 -14.43 -12.29 -17.28
C LYS A 229 -14.00 -12.44 -15.82
N ILE A 230 -14.50 -11.54 -14.99
CA ILE A 230 -14.46 -11.70 -13.54
C ILE A 230 -15.31 -12.91 -13.14
N THR A 231 -14.67 -13.87 -12.49
CA THR A 231 -15.30 -15.11 -12.01
C THR A 231 -15.71 -15.00 -10.54
N HIS A 232 -15.11 -14.06 -9.80
CA HIS A 232 -15.43 -13.81 -8.40
C HIS A 232 -15.51 -12.33 -8.09
N TRP A 233 -16.64 -11.90 -7.54
CA TRP A 233 -16.89 -10.52 -7.12
C TRP A 233 -16.81 -10.45 -5.59
N ALA A 234 -15.64 -10.12 -5.07
CA ALA A 234 -15.37 -10.17 -3.65
C ALA A 234 -16.15 -9.09 -2.87
N GLY A 235 -16.75 -9.50 -1.76
CA GLY A 235 -17.35 -8.58 -0.79
C GLY A 235 -16.29 -7.79 -0.02
N ALA A 236 -16.72 -6.68 0.60
CA ALA A 236 -15.86 -5.95 1.51
C ALA A 236 -15.56 -6.80 2.77
N PHE A 237 -14.28 -6.88 3.14
CA PHE A 237 -13.77 -7.72 4.24
C PHE A 237 -13.98 -9.22 4.04
N GLU A 238 -14.17 -9.67 2.80
CA GLU A 238 -14.28 -11.10 2.49
C GLU A 238 -12.95 -11.80 2.79
N ARG A 239 -13.03 -12.95 3.47
CA ARG A 239 -11.90 -13.86 3.68
C ARG A 239 -11.86 -14.88 2.55
N LEU A 240 -10.70 -15.04 1.91
CA LEU A 240 -10.56 -15.90 0.75
C LEU A 240 -10.23 -17.34 1.13
N HIS A 241 -10.81 -18.27 0.40
CA HIS A 241 -10.58 -19.71 0.54
C HIS A 241 -10.26 -20.35 -0.81
N TRP A 242 -9.77 -21.59 -0.81
CA TRP A 242 -9.48 -22.36 -2.01
C TRP A 242 -10.04 -23.79 -1.94
N PRO A 243 -10.71 -24.28 -3.01
CA PRO A 243 -11.02 -23.57 -4.25
C PRO A 243 -12.05 -22.46 -4.03
N GLN A 244 -11.90 -21.32 -4.73
CA GLN A 244 -12.89 -20.25 -4.65
C GLN A 244 -14.22 -20.71 -5.25
N PRO A 245 -15.38 -20.48 -4.59
CA PRO A 245 -16.67 -20.82 -5.14
C PRO A 245 -16.87 -20.02 -6.43
N PHE A 246 -17.14 -20.71 -7.53
CA PHE A 246 -17.66 -20.03 -8.72
C PHE A 246 -19.08 -19.55 -8.38
N ASP A 247 -19.44 -18.32 -8.72
CA ASP A 247 -20.73 -17.70 -8.35
C ASP A 247 -21.97 -18.38 -8.98
N GLY A 248 -21.79 -19.52 -9.65
CA GLY A 248 -22.84 -20.47 -10.02
C GLY A 248 -23.85 -19.93 -11.03
N LYS A 249 -23.67 -18.70 -11.53
CA LYS A 249 -24.50 -18.21 -12.63
C LYS A 249 -24.06 -18.96 -13.88
N THR A 250 -24.93 -19.85 -14.34
CA THR A 250 -24.81 -20.54 -15.62
C THR A 250 -24.50 -19.51 -16.69
N HIS A 251 -23.37 -19.71 -17.36
CA HIS A 251 -23.07 -18.97 -18.55
C HIS A 251 -23.91 -19.52 -19.67
N VAL A 252 -24.80 -18.68 -20.17
CA VAL A 252 -25.43 -18.91 -21.46
C VAL A 252 -24.46 -18.34 -22.49
N ASP A 253 -23.98 -19.16 -23.41
CA ASP A 253 -23.15 -18.70 -24.52
C ASP A 253 -23.97 -17.87 -25.53
N GLU A 254 -23.31 -17.32 -26.56
CA GLU A 254 -23.97 -16.51 -27.60
C GLU A 254 -25.08 -17.28 -28.35
N ASP A 255 -25.03 -18.62 -28.33
CA ASP A 255 -25.99 -19.50 -28.98
C ASP A 255 -27.18 -19.86 -28.05
N GLY A 256 -27.15 -19.41 -26.79
CA GLY A 256 -28.20 -19.71 -25.82
C GLY A 256 -28.03 -21.07 -25.11
N ASP A 257 -26.89 -21.73 -25.30
CA ASP A 257 -26.57 -22.98 -24.61
C ASP A 257 -25.97 -22.66 -23.23
N GLU A 258 -26.51 -23.31 -22.19
CA GLU A 258 -25.92 -23.26 -20.85
C GLU A 258 -24.59 -24.01 -20.85
N CYS A 259 -23.52 -23.30 -21.17
CA CYS A 259 -22.17 -23.71 -20.80
C CYS A 259 -21.98 -23.45 -19.30
N THR A 260 -22.47 -24.35 -18.44
CA THR A 260 -21.83 -24.48 -17.11
C THR A 260 -20.36 -24.78 -17.37
N PRO A 261 -19.40 -23.97 -16.89
CA PRO A 261 -18.03 -24.41 -16.81
C PRO A 261 -18.04 -25.61 -15.87
N THR A 262 -18.05 -26.82 -16.41
CA THR A 262 -18.12 -28.01 -15.58
C THR A 262 -16.80 -28.08 -14.82
N LEU A 263 -16.91 -27.93 -13.50
CA LEU A 263 -15.87 -28.24 -12.51
C LEU A 263 -15.25 -29.64 -12.69
N SER A 264 -15.74 -30.47 -13.63
CA SER A 264 -15.18 -31.78 -13.98
C SER A 264 -13.67 -31.72 -14.29
N ASN A 265 -13.16 -30.62 -14.86
CA ASN A 265 -11.74 -30.47 -15.14
C ASN A 265 -10.92 -30.12 -13.88
N TYR A 266 -11.54 -29.53 -12.85
CA TYR A 266 -10.93 -29.36 -11.53
C TYR A 266 -11.00 -30.64 -10.70
N GLN A 267 -12.11 -31.39 -10.80
CA GLN A 267 -12.33 -32.64 -10.07
C GLN A 267 -11.30 -33.74 -10.41
N THR A 268 -10.68 -33.69 -11.59
CA THR A 268 -9.70 -34.74 -11.97
C THR A 268 -8.33 -34.54 -11.29
N LEU A 269 -8.09 -33.41 -10.62
CA LEU A 269 -6.87 -33.16 -9.83
C LEU A 269 -7.07 -33.38 -8.32
N THR A 270 -8.29 -33.64 -7.85
CA THR A 270 -8.61 -33.86 -6.43
C THR A 270 -9.50 -35.08 -6.22
N CYS A 271 -9.18 -36.21 -6.84
CA CYS A 271 -9.87 -37.48 -6.58
C CYS A 271 -9.34 -38.18 -5.32
N THR A 272 -9.72 -37.68 -4.15
CA THR A 272 -10.27 -38.51 -3.05
C THR A 272 -11.33 -37.67 -2.34
N ASP A 273 -12.59 -38.08 -2.47
CA ASP A 273 -13.83 -37.39 -2.03
C ASP A 273 -13.97 -37.14 -0.50
N ALA A 274 -12.86 -37.06 0.25
CA ALA A 274 -12.84 -36.82 1.70
C ALA A 274 -12.22 -35.47 2.10
N ASP A 275 -11.39 -34.83 1.27
CA ASP A 275 -10.57 -33.68 1.68
C ASP A 275 -10.74 -32.45 0.76
N ASN A 276 -11.94 -32.21 0.24
CA ASN A 276 -12.26 -30.92 -0.41
C ASN A 276 -12.49 -29.85 0.68
N GLU A 277 -11.52 -29.73 1.59
CA GLU A 277 -11.55 -28.78 2.69
C GLU A 277 -11.47 -27.37 2.09
N ASP A 278 -12.32 -26.49 2.61
CA ASP A 278 -12.36 -25.08 2.28
C ASP A 278 -11.08 -24.41 2.83
N LEU A 279 -9.98 -24.48 2.05
CA LEU A 279 -8.64 -24.09 2.52
C LEU A 279 -8.56 -22.58 2.66
N ASP A 280 -8.54 -22.08 3.90
CA ASP A 280 -8.37 -20.67 4.22
C ASP A 280 -7.01 -20.17 3.71
N LEU A 281 -7.04 -19.21 2.78
CA LEU A 281 -5.84 -18.61 2.23
C LEU A 281 -5.20 -17.61 3.22
N GLY A 282 -5.91 -17.22 4.28
CA GLY A 282 -5.43 -16.19 5.21
C GLY A 282 -5.34 -14.81 4.55
N ILE A 283 -6.14 -14.57 3.52
CA ILE A 283 -6.24 -13.30 2.80
C ILE A 283 -7.59 -12.65 3.06
N THR A 284 -7.61 -11.34 3.31
CA THR A 284 -8.84 -10.54 3.41
C THR A 284 -8.87 -9.43 2.37
N ILE A 285 -9.97 -9.33 1.62
CA ILE A 285 -10.21 -8.26 0.64
C ILE A 285 -10.79 -7.04 1.34
N ILE A 286 -10.28 -5.84 1.04
CA ILE A 286 -10.75 -4.58 1.59
C ILE A 286 -11.05 -3.64 0.43
N HIS A 287 -12.32 -3.33 0.18
CA HIS A 287 -12.67 -2.35 -0.85
C HIS A 287 -12.17 -0.95 -0.48
N THR A 288 -11.47 -0.25 -1.37
CA THR A 288 -10.79 1.03 -1.11
C THR A 288 -11.07 2.07 -2.20
N ALA A 289 -12.34 2.24 -2.59
CA ALA A 289 -12.73 3.24 -3.59
C ALA A 289 -12.09 4.62 -3.33
N GLY A 290 -11.62 5.25 -4.40
CA GLY A 290 -10.92 6.51 -4.31
C GLY A 290 -10.14 6.86 -5.56
N HIS A 291 -9.05 6.13 -5.83
CA HIS A 291 -8.29 6.31 -7.07
C HIS A 291 -9.20 5.91 -8.25
N THR A 292 -9.86 4.76 -8.16
CA THR A 292 -11.05 4.43 -8.95
C THR A 292 -12.22 3.96 -8.07
N PRO A 293 -13.45 3.92 -8.60
CA PRO A 293 -14.60 3.36 -7.89
C PRO A 293 -14.52 1.86 -7.61
N ASP A 294 -13.75 1.09 -8.40
CA ASP A 294 -13.63 -0.37 -8.28
C ASP A 294 -12.46 -0.84 -7.42
N GLU A 295 -11.66 0.08 -6.92
CA GLU A 295 -10.41 -0.22 -6.24
C GLU A 295 -10.56 -1.10 -4.99
N LEU A 296 -9.64 -2.05 -4.82
CA LEU A 296 -9.49 -2.85 -3.60
C LEU A 296 -8.04 -2.94 -3.16
N ALA A 297 -7.89 -3.18 -1.87
CA ALA A 297 -6.69 -3.66 -1.21
C ALA A 297 -6.90 -5.10 -0.74
N TRP A 298 -5.82 -5.81 -0.42
CA TRP A 298 -5.89 -7.12 0.23
C TRP A 298 -4.83 -7.26 1.31
N TYR A 299 -5.17 -7.99 2.36
CA TYR A 299 -4.34 -8.17 3.54
C TYR A 299 -4.01 -9.64 3.77
N ASP A 300 -2.72 -9.93 3.87
CA ASP A 300 -2.18 -11.23 4.25
C ASP A 300 -1.96 -11.29 5.77
N HIS A 301 -2.77 -12.13 6.44
CA HIS A 301 -2.73 -12.27 7.89
C HIS A 301 -1.44 -12.95 8.39
N ALA A 302 -0.90 -13.90 7.61
CA ALA A 302 0.29 -14.63 8.02
C ALA A 302 1.56 -13.77 7.92
N GLU A 303 1.63 -12.93 6.90
CA GLU A 303 2.78 -12.05 6.66
C GLU A 303 2.63 -10.65 7.28
N MET A 304 1.46 -10.33 7.86
CA MET A 304 1.11 -8.99 8.33
C MET A 304 1.38 -7.96 7.22
N HIS A 305 0.90 -8.21 5.99
CA HIS A 305 1.23 -7.38 4.83
C HIS A 305 -0.05 -6.94 4.10
N LEU A 306 -0.20 -5.63 3.92
CA LEU A 306 -1.31 -5.00 3.21
C LEU A 306 -0.84 -4.51 1.83
N TYR A 307 -1.57 -4.89 0.79
CA TYR A 307 -1.31 -4.51 -0.61
C TYR A 307 -2.44 -3.59 -1.07
N VAL A 308 -2.12 -2.39 -1.53
CA VAL A 308 -3.11 -1.30 -1.70
C VAL A 308 -3.33 -0.85 -3.16
N GLY A 309 -2.71 -1.53 -4.13
CA GLY A 309 -2.78 -1.08 -5.54
C GLY A 309 -2.31 0.36 -5.70
N ASP A 310 -3.09 1.16 -6.44
CA ASP A 310 -2.82 2.55 -6.77
C ASP A 310 -3.35 3.57 -5.77
N SER A 311 -3.89 3.10 -4.64
CA SER A 311 -4.49 3.96 -3.63
C SER A 311 -3.49 5.03 -3.21
N PHE A 312 -2.22 4.68 -3.07
CA PHE A 312 -1.14 5.62 -2.84
C PHE A 312 0.20 4.92 -3.01
N TYR A 313 1.25 5.72 -3.19
CA TYR A 313 2.64 5.27 -3.15
C TYR A 313 3.56 6.46 -2.89
N LEU A 314 4.82 6.17 -2.57
CA LEU A 314 5.87 7.17 -2.49
C LEU A 314 6.33 7.59 -3.90
N GLU A 315 6.97 8.75 -4.02
CA GLU A 315 7.44 9.25 -5.32
C GLU A 315 8.50 8.36 -6.00
N GLY A 316 9.19 7.52 -5.23
CA GLY A 316 10.32 6.73 -5.72
C GLY A 316 11.46 7.60 -6.27
N ASP A 317 12.28 7.00 -7.13
CA ASP A 317 13.42 7.65 -7.78
C ASP A 317 13.03 8.44 -9.04
N GLU A 318 11.85 8.15 -9.61
CA GLU A 318 11.35 8.79 -10.85
C GLU A 318 10.38 9.95 -10.59
N ASP A 319 10.22 10.35 -9.33
CA ASP A 319 9.30 11.42 -8.91
C ASP A 319 7.84 11.16 -9.35
N MET A 320 7.40 9.90 -9.33
CA MET A 320 6.08 9.46 -9.79
C MET A 320 4.98 9.89 -8.80
N PRO A 321 4.06 10.80 -9.17
CA PRO A 321 2.99 11.23 -8.29
C PRO A 321 1.88 10.18 -8.23
N ILE A 322 1.07 10.20 -7.17
CA ILE A 322 -0.21 9.49 -7.15
C ILE A 322 -1.12 10.16 -8.19
N ILE A 323 -1.37 9.49 -9.31
CA ILE A 323 -2.17 10.01 -10.42
C ILE A 323 -3.64 9.70 -10.17
N PHE A 324 -4.52 10.69 -10.24
CA PHE A 324 -5.97 10.46 -10.20
C PHE A 324 -6.57 10.55 -11.60
N PRO A 325 -7.34 9.54 -12.04
CA PRO A 325 -8.13 9.63 -13.26
C PRO A 325 -9.33 10.56 -13.06
N ASP A 326 -10.00 10.90 -14.15
CA ASP A 326 -11.21 11.72 -14.11
C ASP A 326 -12.39 11.00 -13.41
N ALA A 327 -12.36 9.66 -13.39
CA ALA A 327 -13.32 8.81 -12.68
C ALA A 327 -13.02 8.70 -11.17
N GLY A 328 -11.89 9.20 -10.70
CA GLY A 328 -11.50 9.16 -9.29
C GLY A 328 -12.38 10.03 -8.40
N ASN A 329 -12.33 9.79 -7.10
CA ASN A 329 -13.07 10.53 -6.09
C ASN A 329 -12.20 10.77 -4.85
N LEU A 330 -11.63 11.97 -4.74
CA LEU A 330 -10.75 12.35 -3.63
C LEU A 330 -11.43 12.34 -2.25
N ILE A 331 -12.76 12.47 -2.19
CA ILE A 331 -13.49 12.40 -0.91
C ILE A 331 -13.54 10.95 -0.42
N GLU A 332 -13.97 10.03 -1.28
CA GLU A 332 -14.00 8.59 -0.97
C GLU A 332 -12.58 8.06 -0.73
N TRP A 333 -11.61 8.54 -1.50
CA TRP A 333 -10.21 8.21 -1.31
C TRP A 333 -9.73 8.54 0.12
N VAL A 334 -9.95 9.77 0.60
CA VAL A 334 -9.58 10.17 1.98
C VAL A 334 -10.25 9.26 3.02
N ILE A 335 -11.51 8.86 2.79
CA ILE A 335 -12.24 7.95 3.67
C ILE A 335 -11.61 6.55 3.64
N SER A 336 -11.25 6.05 2.45
CA SER A 336 -10.57 4.76 2.26
C SER A 336 -9.19 4.73 2.92
N ILE A 337 -8.36 5.77 2.78
CA ILE A 337 -7.06 5.86 3.46
C ILE A 337 -7.20 5.78 4.98
N ARG A 338 -8.17 6.49 5.57
CA ARG A 338 -8.43 6.41 7.01
C ARG A 338 -8.90 5.04 7.45
N LYS A 339 -9.76 4.40 6.67
CA LYS A 339 -10.20 3.02 6.92
C LYS A 339 -9.00 2.08 6.98
N LEU A 340 -8.04 2.21 6.06
CA LEU A 340 -6.79 1.46 6.10
C LEU A 340 -5.94 1.81 7.33
N ALA A 341 -5.86 3.10 7.71
CA ALA A 341 -5.10 3.52 8.89
C ALA A 341 -5.67 2.94 10.19
N VAL A 342 -7.00 2.93 10.35
CA VAL A 342 -7.66 2.27 11.48
C VAL A 342 -7.41 0.77 11.47
N PHE A 343 -7.54 0.13 10.31
CA PHE A 343 -7.28 -1.31 10.15
C PHE A 343 -5.85 -1.67 10.56
N VAL A 344 -4.85 -0.97 10.03
CA VAL A 344 -3.43 -1.18 10.35
C VAL A 344 -3.13 -0.97 11.83
N ARG A 345 -3.69 0.07 12.46
CA ARG A 345 -3.53 0.27 13.92
C ARG A 345 -4.12 -0.89 14.71
N SER A 346 -5.32 -1.35 14.36
CA SER A 346 -5.98 -2.49 15.00
C SER A 346 -5.15 -3.77 14.89
N GLU A 347 -4.63 -4.11 13.70
CA GLU A 347 -3.80 -5.31 13.53
C GLU A 347 -2.47 -5.22 14.28
N ASN A 348 -1.83 -4.04 14.30
CA ASN A 348 -0.63 -3.80 15.10
C ASN A 348 -0.89 -3.96 16.61
N GLU A 349 -2.03 -3.47 17.10
CA GLU A 349 -2.43 -3.61 18.50
C GLU A 349 -2.70 -5.07 18.88
N LYS A 350 -3.37 -5.83 18.00
CA LYS A 350 -3.59 -7.27 18.19
C LYS A 350 -2.26 -8.04 18.24
N ALA A 351 -1.34 -7.75 17.33
CA ALA A 351 -0.01 -8.37 17.30
C ALA A 351 0.79 -8.04 18.57
N ALA A 352 0.74 -6.78 19.03
CA ALA A 352 1.38 -6.36 20.28
C ALA A 352 0.77 -7.06 21.51
N ALA A 353 -0.55 -7.19 21.56
CA ALA A 353 -1.24 -7.89 22.64
C ALA A 353 -0.89 -9.39 22.65
N ALA A 354 -0.85 -10.05 21.48
CA ALA A 354 -0.46 -11.45 21.36
C ALA A 354 0.99 -11.68 21.83
N ALA A 355 1.91 -10.80 21.42
CA ALA A 355 3.32 -10.85 21.85
C ALA A 355 3.47 -10.66 23.37
N ALA A 356 2.64 -9.83 24.00
CA ALA A 356 2.66 -9.61 25.45
C ALA A 356 2.18 -10.82 26.27
N LEU A 357 1.43 -11.75 25.65
CA LEU A 357 0.97 -12.98 26.28
C LEU A 357 1.98 -14.13 26.19
N LEU A 358 3.02 -14.00 25.36
CA LEU A 358 4.06 -15.02 25.26
C LEU A 358 4.84 -15.09 26.58
N PRO A 359 5.19 -16.29 27.08
CA PRO A 359 5.99 -16.44 28.27
C PRO A 359 7.29 -15.66 28.12
N GLN A 360 7.51 -14.67 28.99
CA GLN A 360 8.83 -14.04 29.08
C GLN A 360 9.83 -15.12 29.48
N PRO A 361 11.01 -15.23 28.84
CA PRO A 361 12.01 -16.23 29.17
C PRO A 361 12.37 -16.11 30.65
N SER A 362 11.77 -16.99 31.47
CA SER A 362 11.94 -16.97 32.91
C SER A 362 13.35 -17.45 33.23
N HIS A 363 14.23 -16.52 33.59
CA HIS A 363 15.57 -16.82 34.11
C HIS A 363 16.36 -17.79 33.20
N LEU A 364 16.75 -17.33 32.02
CA LEU A 364 17.98 -17.89 31.44
C LEU A 364 19.10 -17.69 32.45
N GLU A 365 19.83 -18.77 32.70
CA GLU A 365 20.85 -18.91 33.74
C GLU A 365 21.72 -17.64 33.86
N GLU A 366 21.96 -17.21 35.11
CA GLU A 366 22.85 -16.08 35.43
C GLU A 366 24.18 -16.21 34.67
N GLY A 367 24.32 -15.54 33.53
CA GLY A 367 25.53 -15.63 32.71
C GLY A 367 25.40 -15.37 31.21
N ILE A 368 24.19 -15.29 30.63
CA ILE A 368 24.00 -14.90 29.23
C ILE A 368 23.29 -13.53 29.20
N GLU A 369 24.08 -12.46 29.01
CA GLU A 369 23.62 -11.05 29.05
C GLU A 369 22.83 -10.60 27.80
N ASP A 370 22.53 -11.50 26.85
CA ASP A 370 21.75 -11.17 25.65
C ASP A 370 20.25 -11.38 25.91
N GLU A 371 19.60 -10.36 26.48
CA GLU A 371 18.15 -10.31 26.67
C GLU A 371 17.45 -10.19 25.30
N TRP A 372 17.03 -11.32 24.73
CA TRP A 372 16.25 -11.36 23.50
C TRP A 372 14.86 -10.75 23.74
N GLN A 373 14.63 -9.53 23.24
CA GLN A 373 13.33 -8.89 23.29
C GLN A 373 12.45 -9.37 22.12
N HIS A 374 11.27 -9.93 22.43
CA HIS A 374 10.28 -10.23 21.42
C HIS A 374 9.66 -8.93 20.89
N VAL A 375 9.95 -8.58 19.63
CA VAL A 375 9.36 -7.42 18.95
C VAL A 375 8.11 -7.90 18.21
N PRO A 376 6.90 -7.37 18.51
CA PRO A 376 5.70 -7.73 17.77
C PRO A 376 5.85 -7.38 16.28
N ALA A 377 5.40 -8.29 15.41
CA ALA A 377 5.29 -7.99 13.99
C ALA A 377 4.36 -6.78 13.78
N ARG A 378 4.70 -5.94 12.81
CA ARG A 378 3.92 -4.76 12.43
C ARG A 378 3.49 -4.89 10.99
N VAL A 379 2.31 -4.34 10.68
CA VAL A 379 1.78 -4.37 9.32
C VAL A 379 2.70 -3.62 8.37
N LYS A 380 3.08 -4.31 7.30
CA LYS A 380 3.83 -3.78 6.16
C LYS A 380 2.86 -3.33 5.07
N ILE A 381 3.23 -2.33 4.29
CA ILE A 381 2.46 -1.89 3.11
C ILE A 381 3.28 -2.01 1.84
N SER A 382 2.62 -2.48 0.78
CA SER A 382 3.10 -2.55 -0.59
C SER A 382 2.07 -1.93 -1.52
N CYS A 383 2.53 -1.22 -2.55
CA CYS A 383 1.70 -0.46 -3.49
C CYS A 383 2.00 -0.93 -4.92
N ALA A 384 1.12 -0.69 -5.88
CA ALA A 384 1.36 -1.12 -7.25
C ALA A 384 2.46 -0.33 -7.98
N HIS A 385 2.95 0.77 -7.39
CA HIS A 385 4.14 1.47 -7.88
C HIS A 385 5.09 1.81 -6.73
N THR A 386 6.39 1.86 -7.04
CA THR A 386 7.55 2.38 -6.28
C THR A 386 7.79 1.90 -4.84
N THR A 387 6.80 1.36 -4.15
CA THR A 387 6.76 1.23 -2.69
C THR A 387 6.47 -0.21 -2.29
N THR A 388 7.44 -0.84 -1.60
CA THR A 388 7.31 -2.23 -1.14
C THR A 388 7.77 -2.38 0.31
N GLY A 389 6.96 -3.03 1.15
CA GLY A 389 7.36 -3.48 2.48
C GLY A 389 7.72 -2.39 3.50
N VAL A 390 7.11 -1.21 3.38
CA VAL A 390 7.28 -0.08 4.33
C VAL A 390 6.40 -0.27 5.58
N ASP A 391 6.72 0.39 6.71
CA ASP A 391 5.86 0.34 7.90
C ASP A 391 4.51 0.99 7.61
N GLY A 392 3.44 0.21 7.75
CA GLY A 392 2.10 0.64 7.35
C GLY A 392 1.55 1.78 8.19
N ALA A 393 1.86 1.83 9.49
CA ALA A 393 1.36 2.89 10.35
C ALA A 393 2.09 4.20 10.07
N GLU A 394 3.40 4.15 9.78
CA GLU A 394 4.17 5.34 9.45
C GLU A 394 3.77 5.94 8.10
N ILE A 395 3.67 5.13 7.03
CA ILE A 395 3.29 5.65 5.71
C ILE A 395 1.87 6.21 5.71
N LEU A 396 0.91 5.56 6.38
CA LEU A 396 -0.46 6.05 6.45
C LEU A 396 -0.57 7.34 7.28
N ALA A 397 0.19 7.47 8.36
CA ALA A 397 0.23 8.72 9.13
C ALA A 397 0.84 9.88 8.31
N ALA A 398 1.89 9.61 7.53
CA ALA A 398 2.47 10.59 6.62
C ALA A 398 1.48 11.01 5.53
N LEU A 399 0.78 10.03 4.93
CA LEU A 399 -0.23 10.27 3.89
C LEU A 399 -1.44 11.05 4.41
N GLU A 400 -1.95 10.72 5.60
CA GLU A 400 -3.05 11.44 6.25
C GLU A 400 -2.68 12.91 6.48
N LYS A 401 -1.47 13.17 7.00
CA LYS A 401 -0.97 14.53 7.19
C LYS A 401 -0.83 15.26 5.86
N PHE A 402 -0.19 14.64 4.87
CA PHE A 402 0.02 15.25 3.55
C PHE A 402 -1.32 15.62 2.90
N THR A 403 -2.26 14.67 2.88
CA THR A 403 -3.58 14.87 2.30
C THR A 403 -4.35 15.99 3.00
N TYR A 404 -4.28 16.04 4.34
CA TYR A 404 -4.87 17.15 5.09
C TYR A 404 -4.25 18.50 4.71
N ASP A 405 -2.94 18.59 4.56
CA ASP A 405 -2.26 19.83 4.18
C ASP A 405 -2.60 20.25 2.73
N VAL A 406 -2.78 19.30 1.80
CA VAL A 406 -3.23 19.56 0.42
C VAL A 406 -4.68 20.06 0.37
N VAL A 407 -5.59 19.36 1.03
CA VAL A 407 -7.03 19.70 1.08
C VAL A 407 -7.26 20.99 1.88
N SER A 408 -6.46 21.28 2.91
CA SER A 408 -6.56 22.56 3.63
C SER A 408 -5.92 23.74 2.88
N GLY A 409 -5.29 23.50 1.73
CA GLY A 409 -4.66 24.54 0.90
C GLY A 409 -3.32 25.03 1.43
N LYS A 410 -2.68 24.29 2.34
CA LYS A 410 -1.34 24.62 2.86
C LYS A 410 -0.23 24.16 1.93
N VAL A 411 -0.45 23.10 1.15
CA VAL A 411 0.46 22.70 0.06
C VAL A 411 0.06 23.47 -1.20
N PRO A 412 0.94 24.35 -1.73
CA PRO A 412 0.65 25.07 -2.97
C PRO A 412 0.68 24.11 -4.17
N VAL A 413 0.05 24.53 -5.27
CA VAL A 413 0.19 23.85 -6.56
C VAL A 413 1.64 24.02 -7.03
N ALA A 414 2.34 22.91 -7.26
CA ALA A 414 3.71 22.89 -7.75
C ALA A 414 3.77 23.04 -9.29
N ARG A 415 2.84 22.39 -9.99
CA ARG A 415 2.71 22.41 -11.46
C ARG A 415 1.24 22.28 -11.85
N SER A 416 0.86 22.88 -12.97
CA SER A 416 -0.44 22.66 -13.62
C SER A 416 -0.21 22.21 -15.06
N GLU A 417 -1.02 21.28 -15.54
CA GLU A 417 -0.99 20.76 -16.91
C GLU A 417 -2.41 20.62 -17.47
N GLY A 418 -2.55 20.69 -18.79
CA GLY A 418 -3.84 20.66 -19.49
C GLY A 418 -4.47 22.04 -19.74
N GLU A 419 -5.58 22.05 -20.48
CA GLU A 419 -6.32 23.26 -20.86
C GLU A 419 -7.81 23.18 -20.49
N GLY A 420 -8.41 24.33 -20.19
CA GLY A 420 -9.85 24.46 -19.96
C GLY A 420 -10.35 23.69 -18.74
N ARG A 421 -11.25 22.72 -18.95
CA ARG A 421 -11.85 21.91 -17.88
C ARG A 421 -11.03 20.66 -17.53
N CYS A 422 -9.98 20.37 -18.29
CA CYS A 422 -9.11 19.19 -18.11
C CYS A 422 -7.79 19.57 -17.44
N VAL A 423 -7.78 20.62 -16.61
CA VAL A 423 -6.56 21.03 -15.90
C VAL A 423 -6.31 20.07 -14.74
N ARG A 424 -5.12 19.47 -14.74
CA ARG A 424 -4.57 18.69 -13.64
C ARG A 424 -3.53 19.51 -12.90
N ASP A 425 -3.54 19.42 -11.59
CA ASP A 425 -2.60 20.11 -10.72
C ASP A 425 -1.78 19.09 -9.95
N LEU A 426 -0.49 19.39 -9.80
CA LEU A 426 0.45 18.62 -9.00
C LEU A 426 0.64 19.30 -7.64
N TRP A 427 0.41 18.56 -6.56
CA TRP A 427 0.77 18.95 -5.20
C TRP A 427 1.88 18.04 -4.71
N LYS A 428 2.96 18.61 -4.17
CA LYS A 428 4.16 17.86 -3.76
C LYS A 428 4.56 18.22 -2.33
N MET A 429 4.93 17.22 -1.53
CA MET A 429 5.53 17.47 -0.22
C MET A 429 6.83 18.26 -0.37
N THR A 430 6.93 19.40 0.31
CA THR A 430 8.12 20.25 0.25
C THR A 430 9.20 19.85 1.25
N GLU A 431 8.82 19.10 2.28
CA GLU A 431 9.74 18.65 3.31
C GLU A 431 10.63 17.54 2.75
N LYS A 432 11.94 17.63 2.99
CA LYS A 432 12.90 16.57 2.66
C LYS A 432 12.78 15.45 3.68
N THR A 433 11.75 14.63 3.53
CA THR A 433 11.53 13.42 4.31
C THR A 433 11.83 12.20 3.45
N THR A 434 11.99 11.04 4.08
CA THR A 434 12.11 9.75 3.39
C THR A 434 10.79 9.29 2.78
N MET A 435 9.66 9.85 3.23
CA MET A 435 8.30 9.56 2.76
C MET A 435 7.81 10.66 1.81
N ARG A 436 8.53 10.87 0.70
CA ARG A 436 8.12 11.85 -0.31
C ARG A 436 6.86 11.37 -1.02
N MET A 437 5.84 12.22 -1.05
CA MET A 437 4.57 11.96 -1.73
C MET A 437 4.20 13.17 -2.58
N SER A 438 3.52 12.90 -3.69
CA SER A 438 2.83 13.91 -4.49
C SER A 438 1.52 13.36 -5.04
N ILE A 439 0.60 14.27 -5.37
CA ILE A 439 -0.71 13.96 -5.97
C ILE A 439 -0.81 14.77 -7.24
N LEU A 440 -1.12 14.11 -8.35
CA LEU A 440 -1.50 14.72 -9.62
C LEU A 440 -2.97 14.40 -9.88
N ALA A 441 -3.86 15.40 -9.79
CA ALA A 441 -5.29 15.17 -9.93
C ALA A 441 -5.98 16.28 -10.73
N PRO A 442 -7.13 15.98 -11.38
CA PRO A 442 -8.00 17.00 -11.94
C PRO A 442 -8.35 18.05 -10.88
N ARG A 443 -8.13 19.33 -11.22
CA ARG A 443 -8.38 20.47 -10.30
C ARG A 443 -9.77 20.42 -9.70
N LYS A 444 -10.76 20.06 -10.52
CA LYS A 444 -12.17 19.93 -10.11
C LYS A 444 -12.33 18.97 -8.92
N LEU A 445 -11.71 17.78 -8.95
CA LEU A 445 -11.82 16.81 -7.86
C LEU A 445 -11.23 17.38 -6.57
N MET A 446 -10.12 18.11 -6.66
CA MET A 446 -9.52 18.76 -5.50
C MET A 446 -10.42 19.86 -4.95
N GLU A 447 -11.00 20.71 -5.80
CA GLU A 447 -11.95 21.75 -5.39
C GLU A 447 -13.19 21.18 -4.69
N GLU A 448 -13.72 20.07 -5.19
CA GLU A 448 -14.83 19.33 -4.57
C GLU A 448 -14.45 18.80 -3.19
N ALA A 449 -13.29 18.15 -3.06
CA ALA A 449 -12.77 17.68 -1.77
C ALA A 449 -12.60 18.85 -0.78
N ARG A 450 -11.99 19.96 -1.21
CA ARG A 450 -11.83 21.18 -0.41
C ARG A 450 -13.17 21.73 0.06
N GLY A 451 -14.17 21.78 -0.81
CA GLY A 451 -15.52 22.20 -0.49
C GLY A 451 -16.16 21.31 0.58
N PHE A 452 -16.08 20.00 0.41
CA PHE A 452 -16.63 19.01 1.33
C PHE A 452 -16.02 19.11 2.74
N PHE A 453 -14.69 19.14 2.83
CA PHE A 453 -14.00 19.15 4.13
C PHE A 453 -14.03 20.53 4.82
N ARG A 454 -14.08 21.65 4.07
CA ARG A 454 -14.26 23.00 4.67
C ARG A 454 -15.62 23.14 5.33
N TYR A 455 -16.69 22.75 4.64
CA TYR A 455 -18.07 22.88 5.14
C TYR A 455 -18.29 22.21 6.50
N ARG A 456 -17.63 21.08 6.75
CA ARG A 456 -17.72 20.40 8.06
C ARG A 456 -17.00 21.16 9.17
N SER A 457 -15.84 21.75 8.88
CA SER A 457 -15.06 22.49 9.89
C SER A 457 -15.78 23.73 10.42
N GLU A 458 -16.64 24.37 9.61
CA GLU A 458 -17.35 25.60 9.98
C GLU A 458 -18.65 25.35 10.77
N ARG A 459 -19.24 24.15 10.67
CA ARG A 459 -20.52 23.81 11.32
C ARG A 459 -20.39 23.14 12.67
N GLU A 460 -19.24 22.55 12.94
CA GLU A 460 -18.97 21.93 14.22
C GLU A 460 -18.12 22.93 15.03
N ASP A 461 -18.75 23.68 15.95
CA ASP A 461 -18.10 24.56 16.92
C ASP A 461 -16.86 23.87 17.53
N GLU A 462 -15.76 24.63 17.74
CA GLU A 462 -14.38 24.37 18.22
C GLU A 462 -13.96 23.00 18.84
N ALA A 463 -14.87 22.12 19.23
CA ALA A 463 -14.62 20.72 19.56
C ALA A 463 -14.31 19.81 18.35
N SER A 464 -14.38 20.31 17.11
CA SER A 464 -14.36 19.53 15.85
C SER A 464 -13.01 19.33 15.17
N TYR A 465 -11.91 19.79 15.79
CA TYR A 465 -10.58 19.21 15.54
C TYR A 465 -10.59 17.66 15.65
N SER A 466 -11.63 17.14 16.31
CA SER A 466 -12.03 15.75 16.50
C SER A 466 -12.31 14.91 15.24
N LEU A 467 -12.75 15.43 14.09
CA LEU A 467 -13.06 14.50 12.97
C LEU A 467 -11.80 13.97 12.26
N PHE A 468 -10.65 14.65 12.40
CA PHE A 468 -9.33 14.17 11.97
C PHE A 468 -8.55 13.47 13.11
N THR A 469 -9.02 13.48 14.36
CA THR A 469 -8.26 12.97 15.52
C THR A 469 -9.02 12.02 16.48
N ARG A 470 -10.34 11.81 16.34
CA ARG A 470 -11.16 10.99 17.28
C ARG A 470 -11.92 9.80 16.67
N ILE A 471 -11.58 9.37 15.46
CA ILE A 471 -11.92 8.03 14.93
C ILE A 471 -10.59 7.34 14.66
#